data_AF-A0A8I2ABK4-F1
#
_entry.id   AF-A0A8I2ABK4-F1
#
_cell.length_a   1.000
_cell.length_b   1.000
_cell.length_c   1.000
_cell.angle_alpha   90.00
_cell.angle_beta   90.00
_cell.angle_gamma   90.00
#
_symmetry.space_group_name_H-M   'P 1'
#
loop_
_entity.id
_entity.type
_entity.pdbx_description
1 polymer ?
#
loop_
_entity_poly.entity_id
_entity_poly.type
_entity_poly.pdbx_seq_one_letter_code
_entity_poly.pdbx_strand_id
1 'polypeptide(L)'
;MKKRIIFFIIAFGFIYNLNAQNYLGKTDDLGRLAIAAIVPNQAEGIPLSAHQLLVNKMEQIVVQNGLGATPVNPRFCMIPLINVLEKEITPTAPPMQALTLDITFYIVDALSQNIFSQTSIQVKGVGQTEDKAYIQAIRGINVKAGQFKGFIERGKEKIIEFYNSQCDVVLKNAQALAGQKQYEEALFVLLSVPDVCRECYDKCMDLSIDIYKQYADYKCTEYLSGARASWANMDVDRAAEYLGKITPDMQCYKEASQLADQITQKQIADGANVWQFKMKKYDDSIEKDKMMIQAVKEVAKSWAYWGAAPYFNWDWSWIYIKK
;
A
#
# COMPACT_ATOMS: atom_id res chain seq x y z
N MET A 1 -3.44 -56.35 -52.57
CA MET A 1 -3.78 -55.74 -51.26
C MET A 1 -2.50 -55.28 -50.57
N LYS A 2 -2.53 -54.03 -50.09
CA LYS A 2 -1.65 -53.35 -49.12
C LYS A 2 -0.14 -53.27 -49.38
N LYS A 3 0.25 -52.01 -49.53
CA LYS A 3 1.55 -51.38 -49.77
C LYS A 3 1.83 -50.54 -48.52
N ARG A 4 3.11 -50.28 -48.23
CA ARG A 4 3.65 -49.12 -47.45
C ARG A 4 3.59 -49.24 -45.92
N ILE A 5 4.48 -48.66 -45.11
CA ILE A 5 5.74 -47.88 -45.24
C ILE A 5 6.32 -47.85 -43.80
N ILE A 6 7.65 -47.80 -43.69
CA ILE A 6 8.43 -47.59 -42.46
C ILE A 6 8.07 -46.23 -41.82
N PHE A 7 7.86 -46.16 -40.50
CA PHE A 7 7.92 -44.89 -39.77
C PHE A 7 8.53 -45.03 -38.36
N PHE A 8 9.26 -43.96 -38.05
CA PHE A 8 10.24 -43.70 -37.00
C PHE A 8 9.75 -43.79 -35.53
N ILE A 9 10.73 -44.10 -34.67
CA ILE A 9 10.78 -43.89 -33.21
C ILE A 9 10.61 -42.40 -32.87
N ILE A 10 9.67 -42.05 -31.98
CA ILE A 10 9.77 -40.90 -31.05
C ILE A 10 9.04 -41.25 -29.74
N ALA A 11 9.82 -41.38 -28.66
CA ALA A 11 9.39 -41.27 -27.27
C ALA A 11 9.22 -39.79 -26.88
N PHE A 12 8.56 -39.54 -25.74
CA PHE A 12 8.16 -38.23 -25.13
C PHE A 12 6.76 -37.74 -25.54
N GLY A 13 5.85 -37.38 -24.64
CA GLY A 13 5.95 -37.28 -23.19
C GLY A 13 4.57 -37.21 -22.54
N PHE A 14 4.46 -37.84 -21.38
CA PHE A 14 3.39 -37.61 -20.42
C PHE A 14 3.41 -36.13 -20.02
N ILE A 15 2.40 -35.37 -20.43
CA ILE A 15 2.16 -34.03 -19.92
C ILE A 15 1.57 -34.19 -18.52
N TYR A 16 2.44 -34.13 -17.52
CA TYR A 16 2.02 -33.78 -16.17
C TYR A 16 1.56 -32.32 -16.19
N ASN A 17 0.27 -32.11 -15.93
CA ASN A 17 -0.24 -30.81 -15.50
C ASN A 17 0.26 -30.57 -14.06
N LEU A 18 1.53 -30.18 -13.93
CA LEU A 18 2.04 -29.56 -12.71
C LEU A 18 1.52 -28.13 -12.69
N ASN A 19 0.36 -27.93 -12.08
CA ASN A 19 -0.03 -26.64 -11.54
C ASN A 19 0.89 -26.35 -10.35
N ALA A 20 2.10 -25.85 -10.63
CA ALA A 20 2.90 -25.17 -9.63
C ALA A 20 2.31 -23.76 -9.40
N GLN A 21 1.13 -23.70 -8.80
CA GLN A 21 0.64 -22.46 -8.21
C GLN A 21 1.26 -22.37 -6.81
N ASN A 22 2.35 -21.61 -6.70
CA ASN A 22 2.85 -21.15 -5.42
C ASN A 22 1.73 -20.33 -4.75
N TYR A 23 0.97 -20.96 -3.85
CA TYR A 23 0.11 -20.28 -2.88
C TYR A 23 0.94 -19.77 -1.68
N LEU A 24 2.17 -19.31 -1.93
CA LEU A 24 2.73 -18.29 -1.04
C LEU A 24 1.80 -17.10 -1.25
N GLY A 25 0.90 -16.88 -0.28
CA GLY A 25 -0.13 -15.86 -0.36
C GLY A 25 0.46 -14.60 -0.94
N LYS A 26 -0.21 -14.02 -1.94
CA LYS A 26 0.07 -12.65 -2.35
C LYS A 26 -0.03 -11.81 -1.08
N THR A 27 1.11 -11.53 -0.45
CA THR A 27 1.18 -10.58 0.65
C THR A 27 0.83 -9.25 0.01
N ASP A 28 -0.41 -8.83 0.18
CA ASP A 28 -0.86 -7.49 -0.22
C ASP A 28 -0.03 -6.47 0.56
N ASP A 29 0.41 -5.41 -0.12
CA ASP A 29 1.53 -4.56 0.31
C ASP A 29 1.24 -3.77 1.61
N LEU A 30 -0.02 -3.71 2.05
CA LEU A 30 -0.50 -2.91 3.18
C LEU A 30 0.18 -3.20 4.52
N GLY A 31 0.65 -4.44 4.73
CA GLY A 31 1.34 -4.85 5.96
C GLY A 31 2.82 -5.17 5.75
N ARG A 32 3.35 -5.16 4.53
CA ARG A 32 4.75 -5.50 4.31
C ARG A 32 5.61 -4.28 4.66
N LEU A 33 6.65 -4.47 5.47
CA LEU A 33 7.64 -3.42 5.61
C LEU A 33 8.32 -3.16 4.26
N ALA A 34 8.05 -1.99 3.69
CA ALA A 34 8.61 -1.53 2.43
C ALA A 34 8.89 -0.03 2.52
N ILE A 35 9.91 0.43 1.80
CA ILE A 35 10.44 1.79 1.83
C ILE A 35 10.41 2.33 0.40
N ALA A 36 9.65 3.41 0.19
CA ALA A 36 9.66 4.13 -1.08
C ALA A 36 10.80 5.14 -1.12
N ALA A 37 11.47 5.27 -2.26
CA ALA A 37 12.42 6.35 -2.47
C ALA A 37 11.69 7.60 -2.97
N ILE A 38 11.83 8.72 -2.26
CA ILE A 38 11.19 9.98 -2.63
C ILE A 38 12.23 11.09 -2.59
N VAL A 39 12.26 11.92 -3.63
CA VAL A 39 12.98 13.20 -3.61
C VAL A 39 11.92 14.30 -3.59
N PRO A 40 11.62 14.88 -2.42
CA PRO A 40 10.62 15.93 -2.28
C PRO A 40 10.92 17.14 -3.14
N ASN A 41 9.89 17.85 -3.61
CA ASN A 41 10.07 19.12 -4.32
C ASN A 41 10.70 20.20 -3.41
N GLN A 42 10.54 20.05 -2.09
CA GLN A 42 11.12 20.88 -1.04
C GLN A 42 12.63 20.66 -0.85
N ALA A 43 13.22 19.64 -1.49
CA ALA A 43 14.65 19.41 -1.46
C ALA A 43 15.37 20.51 -2.28
N GLU A 44 15.58 21.67 -1.66
CA GLU A 44 16.37 22.76 -2.23
C GLU A 44 17.79 22.29 -2.57
N GLY A 45 18.35 22.80 -3.66
CA GLY A 45 19.73 22.51 -4.08
C GLY A 45 19.88 21.30 -5.00
N ILE A 46 18.81 20.60 -5.36
CA ILE A 46 18.85 19.52 -6.37
C ILE A 46 18.32 20.04 -7.71
N PRO A 47 19.15 20.11 -8.77
CA PRO A 47 18.66 20.46 -10.10
C PRO A 47 17.59 19.46 -10.58
N LEU A 48 16.53 19.96 -11.23
CA LEU A 48 15.49 19.12 -11.81
C LEU A 48 16.06 18.05 -12.77
N SER A 49 17.13 18.40 -13.48
CA SER A 49 17.85 17.51 -14.40
C SER A 49 18.54 16.32 -13.71
N ALA A 50 18.78 16.40 -12.40
CA ALA A 50 19.42 15.35 -11.60
C ALA A 50 18.44 14.60 -10.68
N HIS A 51 17.21 15.09 -10.54
CA HIS A 51 16.18 14.58 -9.63
C HIS A 51 15.85 13.10 -9.88
N GLN A 52 15.44 12.74 -11.10
CA GLN A 52 15.10 11.36 -11.44
C GLN A 52 16.29 10.39 -11.25
N LEU A 53 17.51 10.86 -11.51
CA LEU A 53 18.70 10.04 -11.31
C LEU A 53 18.90 9.72 -9.83
N LEU A 54 18.69 10.70 -8.94
CA LEU A 54 18.80 10.50 -7.49
C LEU A 54 17.70 9.55 -6.98
N VAL A 55 16.47 9.72 -7.44
CA VAL A 55 15.36 8.77 -7.17
C VAL A 55 15.80 7.36 -7.55
N ASN A 56 16.27 7.15 -8.78
CA ASN A 56 16.71 5.83 -9.26
C ASN A 56 17.85 5.24 -8.42
N LYS A 57 18.79 6.07 -7.94
CA LYS A 57 19.88 5.61 -7.04
C LYS A 57 19.35 5.17 -5.70
N MET A 58 18.41 5.91 -5.12
CA MET A 58 17.76 5.56 -3.85
C MET A 58 16.88 4.32 -3.98
N GLU A 59 16.14 4.18 -5.07
CA GLU A 59 15.38 2.97 -5.41
C GLU A 59 16.29 1.75 -5.47
N GLN A 60 17.43 1.86 -6.15
CA GLN A 60 18.42 0.79 -6.18
C GLN A 60 18.91 0.41 -4.79
N ILE A 61 19.13 1.38 -3.89
CA ILE A 61 19.53 1.12 -2.51
C ILE A 61 18.44 0.33 -1.78
N VAL A 62 17.17 0.75 -1.80
CA VAL A 62 16.09 0.04 -1.08
C VAL A 62 15.81 -1.34 -1.68
N VAL A 63 15.82 -1.47 -3.01
CA VAL A 63 15.56 -2.74 -3.72
C VAL A 63 16.68 -3.75 -3.46
N GLN A 64 17.95 -3.33 -3.47
CA GLN A 64 19.08 -4.22 -3.17
C GLN A 64 19.03 -4.76 -1.73
N ASN A 65 18.33 -4.08 -0.83
CA ASN A 65 18.11 -4.51 0.54
C ASN A 65 16.74 -5.16 0.77
N GLY A 66 15.99 -5.48 -0.30
CA GLY A 66 14.75 -6.27 -0.25
C GLY A 66 13.51 -5.53 0.27
N LEU A 67 13.59 -4.21 0.44
CA LEU A 67 12.52 -3.36 1.00
C LEU A 67 11.98 -2.34 -0.02
N GLY A 68 12.11 -2.58 -1.33
CA GLY A 68 11.58 -1.64 -2.32
C GLY A 68 10.05 -1.54 -2.26
N ALA A 69 9.52 -0.31 -2.29
CA ALA A 69 8.10 -0.02 -2.41
C ALA A 69 7.83 0.89 -3.62
N THR A 70 6.59 0.88 -4.11
CA THR A 70 6.12 1.95 -5.02
C THR A 70 5.92 3.24 -4.22
N PRO A 71 6.09 4.42 -4.84
CA PRO A 71 5.86 5.70 -4.17
C PRO A 71 4.36 6.05 -4.04
N VAL A 72 3.44 5.11 -4.28
CA VAL A 72 1.99 5.34 -4.18
C VAL A 72 1.56 5.15 -2.72
N ASN A 73 1.33 6.27 -2.01
CA ASN A 73 0.95 6.32 -0.59
C ASN A 73 1.81 5.40 0.32
N PRO A 74 3.15 5.49 0.27
CA PRO A 74 4.02 4.70 1.10
C PRO A 74 4.01 5.23 2.54
N ARG A 75 3.99 4.31 3.51
CA ARG A 75 4.14 4.67 4.91
C ARG A 75 5.57 5.08 5.24
N PHE A 76 6.55 4.29 4.80
CA PHE A 76 7.96 4.55 5.06
C PHE A 76 8.66 5.06 3.80
N CYS A 77 9.44 6.12 3.96
CA CYS A 77 10.12 6.79 2.87
C CYS A 77 11.61 6.87 3.15
N MET A 78 12.42 6.66 2.11
CA MET A 78 13.79 7.15 2.05
C MET A 78 13.79 8.50 1.35
N ILE A 79 14.41 9.50 1.95
CA ILE A 79 14.45 10.87 1.43
C ILE A 79 15.87 11.44 1.57
N PRO A 80 16.34 12.27 0.63
CA PRO A 80 17.66 12.87 0.71
C PRO A 80 17.62 14.32 1.17
N LEU A 81 18.71 14.77 1.75
CA LEU A 81 19.07 16.16 1.99
C LEU A 81 20.46 16.38 1.38
N ILE A 82 20.61 17.38 0.51
CA ILE A 82 21.88 17.70 -0.15
C ILE A 82 22.43 19.01 0.36
N ASN A 83 23.68 18.99 0.81
CA ASN A 83 24.46 20.16 1.16
C ASN A 83 25.63 20.31 0.18
N VAL A 84 25.81 21.51 -0.37
CA VAL A 84 27.00 21.83 -1.18
C VAL A 84 28.12 22.20 -0.22
N LEU A 85 29.14 21.33 -0.11
CA LEU A 85 30.31 21.59 0.73
C LEU A 85 31.30 22.51 0.04
N GLU A 86 31.56 22.26 -1.24
CA GLU A 86 32.52 23.02 -2.05
C GLU A 86 31.95 23.24 -3.45
N LYS A 87 32.19 24.42 -4.01
CA LYS A 87 31.85 24.79 -5.38
C LYS A 87 32.96 25.65 -5.96
N GLU A 88 33.62 25.14 -6.99
CA GLU A 88 34.76 25.80 -7.62
C GLU A 88 34.69 25.72 -9.14
N ILE A 89 35.33 26.66 -9.81
CA ILE A 89 35.55 26.63 -11.26
C ILE A 89 36.98 26.18 -11.49
N THR A 90 37.16 25.05 -12.19
CA THR A 90 38.48 24.50 -12.47
C THR A 90 39.23 25.37 -13.50
N PRO A 91 40.55 25.55 -13.36
CA PRO A 91 41.38 26.31 -14.30
C PRO A 91 41.73 25.46 -15.54
N THR A 92 40.73 24.85 -16.16
CA THR A 92 40.86 24.02 -17.38
C THR A 92 40.37 24.77 -18.62
N ALA A 93 40.73 24.31 -19.81
CA ALA A 93 40.16 24.78 -21.07
C ALA A 93 39.37 23.63 -21.74
N PRO A 94 38.02 23.69 -21.81
CA PRO A 94 37.14 24.73 -21.26
C PRO A 94 37.07 24.69 -19.72
N PRO A 95 36.68 25.81 -19.05
CA PRO A 95 36.44 25.83 -17.62
C PRO A 95 35.34 24.85 -17.23
N MET A 96 35.49 24.14 -16.11
CA MET A 96 34.48 23.22 -15.58
C MET A 96 34.05 23.66 -14.19
N GLN A 97 32.83 23.30 -13.81
CA GLN A 97 32.30 23.42 -12.46
C GLN A 97 32.63 22.13 -11.70
N ALA A 98 33.30 22.25 -10.56
CA ALA A 98 33.58 21.16 -9.62
C ALA A 98 32.74 21.36 -8.36
N LEU A 99 32.02 20.32 -7.96
CA LEU A 99 31.17 20.30 -6.77
C LEU A 99 31.59 19.16 -5.84
N THR A 100 31.64 19.45 -4.55
CA THR A 100 31.63 18.44 -3.48
C THR A 100 30.29 18.54 -2.77
N LEU A 101 29.50 17.47 -2.80
CA LEU A 101 28.18 17.38 -2.17
C LEU A 101 28.24 16.43 -0.99
N ASP A 102 27.61 16.81 0.13
CA ASP A 102 27.23 15.89 1.20
C ASP A 102 25.75 15.54 1.04
N ILE A 103 25.45 14.26 0.86
CA ILE A 103 24.09 13.76 0.69
C ILE A 103 23.76 12.92 1.92
N THR A 104 22.83 13.42 2.74
CA THR A 104 22.27 12.68 3.87
C THR A 104 20.96 12.02 3.45
N PHE A 105 20.82 10.73 3.68
CA PHE A 105 19.59 9.98 3.47
C PHE A 105 18.94 9.68 4.81
N TYR A 106 17.62 9.86 4.90
CA TYR A 106 16.81 9.52 6.06
C TYR A 106 15.82 8.41 5.70
N ILE A 107 15.55 7.50 6.65
CA ILE A 107 14.36 6.63 6.62
C ILE A 107 13.36 7.21 7.61
N VAL A 108 12.17 7.53 7.12
CA VAL A 108 11.14 8.24 7.88
C VAL A 108 9.78 7.56 7.77
N ASP A 109 8.91 7.80 8.75
CA ASP A 109 7.47 7.56 8.64
C ASP A 109 6.78 8.82 8.09
N ALA A 110 6.12 8.70 6.94
CA ALA A 110 5.40 9.80 6.30
C ALA A 110 4.18 10.27 7.13
N LEU A 111 3.61 9.39 7.96
CA LEU A 111 2.43 9.71 8.77
C LEU A 111 2.83 10.38 10.09
N SER A 112 3.78 9.77 10.82
CA SER A 112 4.18 10.26 12.15
C SER A 112 5.36 11.24 12.14
N GLN A 113 5.98 11.49 10.98
CA GLN A 113 7.16 12.35 10.81
C GLN A 113 8.36 11.93 11.68
N ASN A 114 8.43 10.65 12.04
CA ASN A 114 9.55 10.11 12.79
C ASN A 114 10.72 9.78 11.86
N ILE A 115 11.94 10.14 12.27
CA ILE A 115 13.18 9.70 11.62
C ILE A 115 13.69 8.45 12.34
N PHE A 116 13.71 7.31 11.66
CA PHE A 116 14.22 6.07 12.24
C PHE A 116 15.74 6.00 12.10
N SER A 117 16.27 6.25 10.90
CA SER A 117 17.71 6.17 10.68
C SER A 117 18.16 7.19 9.66
N GLN A 118 19.47 7.43 9.64
CA GLN A 118 20.12 8.26 8.64
C GLN A 118 21.51 7.72 8.29
N THR A 119 22.01 8.12 7.13
CA THR A 119 23.41 7.96 6.72
C THR A 119 23.80 9.09 5.78
N SER A 120 25.06 9.48 5.74
CA SER A 120 25.56 10.45 4.76
C SER A 120 26.64 9.86 3.87
N ILE A 121 26.81 10.46 2.69
CA ILE A 121 27.94 10.24 1.79
C ILE A 121 28.43 11.57 1.27
N GLN A 122 29.72 11.62 0.96
CA GLN A 122 30.27 12.69 0.15
C GLN A 122 30.49 12.19 -1.26
N VAL A 123 30.01 12.96 -2.23
CA VAL A 123 30.22 12.70 -3.66
C VAL A 123 30.76 13.95 -4.33
N LYS A 124 31.66 13.74 -5.28
CA LYS A 124 32.25 14.82 -6.06
C LYS A 124 31.82 14.70 -7.50
N GLY A 125 31.59 15.82 -8.16
CA GLY A 125 31.36 15.82 -9.59
C GLY A 125 31.83 17.05 -10.31
N VAL A 126 32.23 16.83 -11.56
CA VAL A 126 32.80 17.84 -12.43
C VAL A 126 32.04 17.84 -13.75
N GLY A 127 31.64 19.03 -14.21
CA GLY A 127 30.85 19.19 -15.43
C GLY A 127 31.02 20.56 -16.05
N GLN A 128 30.71 20.70 -17.33
CA GLN A 128 30.74 22.01 -18.02
C GLN A 128 29.70 23.00 -17.47
N THR A 129 28.68 22.50 -16.78
CA THR A 129 27.65 23.28 -16.10
C THR A 129 27.45 22.71 -14.71
N GLU A 130 26.83 23.49 -13.82
CA GLU A 130 26.49 23.04 -12.47
C GLU A 130 25.61 21.78 -12.49
N ASP A 131 24.53 21.77 -13.29
CA ASP A 131 23.68 20.58 -13.51
C ASP A 131 24.47 19.34 -13.91
N LYS A 132 25.43 19.48 -14.84
CA LYS A 132 26.29 18.35 -15.26
C LYS A 132 27.18 17.87 -14.12
N ALA A 133 27.68 18.77 -13.28
CA ALA A 133 28.47 18.43 -12.10
C ALA A 133 27.62 17.69 -11.05
N TYR A 134 26.38 18.14 -10.79
CA TYR A 134 25.41 17.42 -9.93
C TYR A 134 25.09 16.02 -10.47
N ILE A 135 24.78 15.89 -11.75
CA ILE A 135 24.51 14.60 -12.40
C ILE A 135 25.72 13.68 -12.26
N GLN A 136 26.94 14.19 -12.48
CA GLN A 136 28.16 13.40 -12.33
C GLN A 136 28.32 12.92 -10.88
N ALA A 137 28.16 13.83 -9.90
CA ALA A 137 28.30 13.51 -8.48
C ALA A 137 27.30 12.42 -8.05
N ILE A 138 26.02 12.56 -8.45
CA ILE A 138 24.96 11.58 -8.15
C ILE A 138 25.21 10.25 -8.90
N ARG A 139 25.74 10.26 -10.12
CA ARG A 139 26.15 9.03 -10.82
C ARG A 139 27.21 8.26 -10.02
N GLY A 140 28.11 8.98 -9.35
CA GLY A 140 29.17 8.44 -8.51
C GLY A 140 28.70 7.74 -7.24
N ILE A 141 27.42 7.85 -6.86
CA ILE A 141 26.87 7.14 -5.70
C ILE A 141 27.02 5.62 -5.90
N ASN A 142 27.82 5.00 -5.05
CA ASN A 142 27.97 3.55 -4.97
C ASN A 142 26.85 2.96 -4.11
N VAL A 143 25.76 2.56 -4.74
CA VAL A 143 24.58 1.97 -4.09
C VAL A 143 24.88 0.66 -3.34
N LYS A 144 26.01 0.00 -3.64
CA LYS A 144 26.47 -1.24 -2.98
C LYS A 144 27.39 -0.97 -1.78
N ALA A 145 27.64 0.29 -1.42
CA ALA A 145 28.47 0.61 -0.27
C ALA A 145 27.85 0.02 1.02
N GLY A 146 28.67 -0.65 1.84
CA GLY A 146 28.20 -1.40 3.01
C GLY A 146 27.44 -0.53 4.03
N GLN A 147 27.70 0.78 4.07
CA GLN A 147 26.96 1.72 4.90
C GLN A 147 25.45 1.74 4.60
N PHE A 148 25.05 1.54 3.34
CA PHE A 148 23.63 1.53 2.97
C PHE A 148 22.92 0.30 3.50
N LYS A 149 23.60 -0.84 3.52
CA LYS A 149 23.07 -2.06 4.16
C LYS A 149 22.81 -1.80 5.65
N GLY A 150 23.81 -1.30 6.37
CA GLY A 150 23.65 -0.99 7.81
C GLY A 150 22.62 0.10 8.08
N PHE A 151 22.49 1.09 7.19
CA PHE A 151 21.45 2.12 7.25
C PHE A 151 20.04 1.53 7.15
N ILE A 152 19.79 0.67 6.15
CA ILE A 152 18.50 0.00 5.98
C ILE A 152 18.19 -0.94 7.15
N GLU A 153 19.18 -1.74 7.59
CA GLU A 153 19.01 -2.69 8.70
C GLU A 153 18.64 -1.97 10.01
N ARG A 154 19.36 -0.91 10.38
CA ARG A 154 19.03 -0.08 11.55
C ARG A 154 17.67 0.59 11.43
N GLY A 155 17.31 1.04 10.23
CA GLY A 155 15.98 1.61 9.96
C GLY A 155 14.87 0.59 10.25
N LYS A 156 15.01 -0.63 9.74
CA LYS A 156 14.08 -1.73 10.00
C LYS A 156 13.98 -2.06 11.48
N GLU A 157 15.09 -2.19 12.18
CA GLU A 157 15.12 -2.49 13.62
C GLU A 157 14.35 -1.45 14.43
N LYS A 158 14.61 -0.16 14.18
CA LYS A 158 13.93 0.93 14.88
C LYS A 158 12.46 1.07 14.53
N ILE A 159 12.05 0.75 13.29
CA ILE A 159 10.64 0.67 12.92
C ILE A 159 9.95 -0.41 13.77
N ILE A 160 10.55 -1.59 13.88
CA ILE A 160 10.01 -2.70 14.68
C ILE A 160 9.93 -2.30 16.17
N GLU A 161 10.99 -1.69 16.71
CA GLU A 161 11.02 -1.20 18.09
C GLU A 161 9.92 -0.18 18.37
N PHE A 162 9.69 0.75 17.43
CA PHE A 162 8.63 1.74 17.54
C PHE A 162 7.25 1.09 17.62
N TYR A 163 6.88 0.18 16.71
CA TYR A 163 5.55 -0.45 16.76
C TYR A 163 5.39 -1.37 17.97
N ASN A 164 6.44 -2.08 18.36
CA ASN A 164 6.38 -2.94 19.55
C ASN A 164 6.18 -2.11 20.82
N SER A 165 6.84 -0.95 20.95
CA SER A 165 6.68 -0.07 22.12
C SER A 165 5.40 0.76 22.11
N GLN A 166 4.87 1.09 20.93
CA GLN A 166 3.67 1.92 20.76
C GLN A 166 2.40 1.13 20.47
N CYS A 167 2.45 -0.21 20.55
CA CYS A 167 1.32 -1.04 20.11
C CYS A 167 0.00 -0.69 20.83
N ASP A 168 0.05 -0.53 22.14
CA ASP A 168 -1.12 -0.17 22.95
C ASP A 168 -1.72 1.18 22.54
N VAL A 169 -0.87 2.13 22.12
CA VAL A 169 -1.31 3.43 21.62
C VAL A 169 -2.01 3.29 20.28
N VAL A 170 -1.46 2.48 19.36
CA VAL A 170 -2.08 2.18 18.06
C VAL A 170 -3.45 1.52 18.25
N LEU A 171 -3.56 0.51 19.11
CA LEU A 171 -4.81 -0.19 19.40
C LEU A 171 -5.87 0.75 20.00
N LYS A 172 -5.48 1.58 20.98
CA LYS A 172 -6.39 2.56 21.60
C LYS A 172 -6.85 3.63 20.62
N ASN A 173 -5.97 4.10 19.74
CA ASN A 173 -6.32 5.06 18.71
C ASN A 173 -7.37 4.49 17.75
N ALA A 174 -7.16 3.27 17.26
CA ALA A 174 -8.13 2.59 16.39
C ALA A 174 -9.49 2.39 17.08
N GLN A 175 -9.50 2.00 18.37
CA GLN A 175 -10.73 1.90 19.15
C GLN A 175 -11.46 3.25 19.30
N ALA A 176 -10.72 4.34 19.54
CA ALA A 176 -11.28 5.68 19.63
C ALA A 176 -11.89 6.16 18.31
N LEU A 177 -11.23 5.86 17.18
CA LEU A 177 -11.75 6.14 15.83
C LEU A 177 -13.04 5.33 15.56
N ALA A 178 -13.05 4.04 15.90
CA ALA A 178 -14.24 3.20 15.78
C ALA A 178 -15.41 3.72 16.64
N GLY A 179 -15.13 4.19 17.87
CA GLY A 179 -16.13 4.83 18.74
C GLY A 179 -16.73 6.11 18.14
N GLN A 180 -16.01 6.79 17.26
CA GLN A 180 -16.47 7.95 16.49
C GLN A 180 -17.12 7.54 15.14
N LYS A 181 -17.33 6.24 14.90
CA LYS A 181 -17.80 5.66 13.63
C LYS A 181 -16.88 5.90 12.44
N GLN A 182 -15.63 6.30 12.68
CA GLN A 182 -14.58 6.40 11.66
C GLN A 182 -13.94 5.03 11.43
N TYR A 183 -14.76 4.05 11.07
CA TYR A 183 -14.34 2.65 10.99
C TYR A 183 -13.28 2.41 9.91
N GLU A 184 -13.42 3.04 8.75
CA GLU A 184 -12.48 2.85 7.63
C GLU A 184 -11.07 3.32 8.00
N GLU A 185 -10.98 4.46 8.70
CA GLU A 185 -9.74 5.00 9.25
C GLU A 185 -9.17 4.11 10.36
N ALA A 186 -10.01 3.62 11.27
CA ALA A 186 -9.59 2.71 12.33
C ALA A 186 -8.97 1.43 11.74
N LEU A 187 -9.60 0.83 10.73
CA LEU A 187 -9.09 -0.35 10.03
C LEU A 187 -7.78 -0.04 9.29
N PHE A 188 -7.67 1.13 8.67
CA PHE A 188 -6.42 1.57 8.05
C PHE A 188 -5.26 1.68 9.05
N VAL A 189 -5.49 2.28 10.22
CA VAL A 189 -4.47 2.41 11.28
C VAL A 189 -3.96 1.04 11.72
N LEU A 190 -4.86 0.08 11.94
CA LEU A 190 -4.51 -1.29 12.37
C LEU A 190 -3.75 -2.06 11.29
N LEU A 191 -4.23 -2.00 10.04
CA LEU A 191 -3.60 -2.73 8.94
C LEU A 191 -2.29 -2.11 8.45
N SER A 192 -2.01 -0.87 8.84
CA SER A 192 -0.74 -0.22 8.49
C SER A 192 0.43 -0.78 9.31
N VAL A 193 0.18 -1.45 10.44
CA VAL A 193 1.24 -2.05 11.26
C VAL A 193 1.97 -3.13 10.45
N PRO A 194 3.30 -3.06 10.32
CA PRO A 194 4.02 -4.04 9.52
C PRO A 194 3.97 -5.45 10.12
N ASP A 195 3.84 -6.47 9.27
CA ASP A 195 3.81 -7.91 9.60
C ASP A 195 5.09 -8.40 10.29
N VAL A 196 6.21 -7.73 10.05
CA VAL A 196 7.47 -7.93 10.76
C VAL A 196 7.36 -7.59 12.26
N CYS A 197 6.39 -6.77 12.67
CA CYS A 197 6.08 -6.42 14.06
C CYS A 197 5.07 -7.44 14.63
N ARG A 198 5.42 -8.73 14.59
CA ARG A 198 4.53 -9.89 14.84
C ARG A 198 3.53 -9.69 15.98
N GLU A 199 4.01 -9.39 17.18
CA GLU A 199 3.14 -9.26 18.35
C GLU A 199 2.09 -8.16 18.18
N CYS A 200 2.51 -6.99 17.70
CA CYS A 200 1.57 -5.90 17.49
C CYS A 200 0.66 -6.13 16.29
N TYR A 201 1.19 -6.72 15.23
CA TYR A 201 0.44 -7.09 14.04
C TYR A 201 -0.71 -8.04 14.39
N ASP A 202 -0.45 -9.09 15.16
CA ASP A 202 -1.46 -10.07 15.55
C ASP A 202 -2.58 -9.42 16.37
N LYS A 203 -2.21 -8.59 17.37
CA LYS A 203 -3.18 -7.81 18.16
C LYS A 203 -4.00 -6.85 17.30
N CYS A 204 -3.37 -6.18 16.34
CA CYS A 204 -4.06 -5.27 15.43
C CYS A 204 -5.01 -6.03 14.49
N MET A 205 -4.64 -7.22 14.06
CA MET A 205 -5.46 -8.06 13.20
C MET A 205 -6.71 -8.53 13.94
N ASP A 206 -6.56 -9.01 15.17
CA ASP A 206 -7.69 -9.44 16.01
C ASP A 206 -8.68 -8.28 16.23
N LEU A 207 -8.17 -7.10 16.61
CA LEU A 207 -9.00 -5.91 16.80
C LEU A 207 -9.65 -5.43 15.50
N SER A 208 -8.97 -5.57 14.35
CA SER A 208 -9.50 -5.15 13.05
C SER A 208 -10.75 -5.95 12.66
N ILE A 209 -10.78 -7.24 13.02
CA ILE A 209 -11.95 -8.10 12.81
C ILE A 209 -13.15 -7.60 13.63
N ASP A 210 -12.92 -7.25 14.90
CA ASP A 210 -13.98 -6.77 15.79
C ASP A 210 -14.50 -5.39 15.39
N ILE A 211 -13.62 -4.50 14.93
CA ILE A 211 -14.01 -3.19 14.37
C ILE A 211 -14.76 -3.36 13.05
N TYR A 212 -14.35 -4.31 12.20
CA TYR A 212 -15.04 -4.56 10.94
C TYR A 212 -16.45 -5.11 11.15
N LYS A 213 -16.69 -5.95 12.16
CA LYS A 213 -18.06 -6.38 12.50
C LYS A 213 -18.95 -5.18 12.84
N GLN A 214 -18.45 -4.25 13.65
CA GLN A 214 -19.17 -3.00 13.97
C GLN A 214 -19.43 -2.15 12.72
N TYR A 215 -18.45 -2.05 11.82
CA TYR A 215 -18.60 -1.38 10.54
C TYR A 215 -19.65 -2.05 9.64
N ALA A 216 -19.59 -3.37 9.53
CA ALA A 216 -20.51 -4.19 8.75
C ALA A 216 -21.94 -4.03 9.28
N ASP A 217 -22.13 -4.02 10.60
CA ASP A 217 -23.41 -3.80 11.26
C ASP A 217 -23.96 -2.38 11.02
N TYR A 218 -23.09 -1.38 11.06
CA TYR A 218 -23.43 0.01 10.72
C TYR A 218 -23.87 0.12 9.25
N LYS A 219 -23.09 -0.43 8.32
CA LYS A 219 -23.38 -0.40 6.87
C LYS A 219 -24.61 -1.22 6.50
N CYS A 220 -24.79 -2.35 7.15
CA CYS A 220 -25.97 -3.18 7.03
C CYS A 220 -27.26 -2.39 7.33
N THR A 221 -27.28 -1.61 8.41
CA THR A 221 -28.43 -0.75 8.75
C THR A 221 -28.68 0.31 7.68
N GLU A 222 -27.61 0.94 7.19
CA GLU A 222 -27.64 1.95 6.12
C GLU A 222 -28.20 1.38 4.82
N TYR A 223 -27.66 0.25 4.36
CA TYR A 223 -28.05 -0.41 3.11
C TYR A 223 -29.47 -0.96 3.18
N LEU A 224 -29.86 -1.63 4.26
CA LEU A 224 -31.23 -2.15 4.39
C LEU A 224 -32.27 -1.02 4.42
N SER A 225 -31.96 0.09 5.10
CA SER A 225 -32.83 1.26 5.11
C SER A 225 -32.93 1.90 3.72
N GLY A 226 -31.81 2.03 3.00
CA GLY A 226 -31.77 2.52 1.62
C GLY A 226 -32.56 1.64 0.66
N ALA A 227 -32.46 0.32 0.79
CA ALA A 227 -33.24 -0.64 0.03
C ALA A 227 -34.74 -0.50 0.29
N ARG A 228 -35.16 -0.43 1.56
CA ARG A 228 -36.56 -0.23 1.94
C ARG A 228 -37.13 1.09 1.42
N ALA A 229 -36.38 2.17 1.53
CA ALA A 229 -36.79 3.48 1.04
C ALA A 229 -36.92 3.52 -0.50
N SER A 230 -35.97 2.90 -1.21
CA SER A 230 -36.01 2.78 -2.68
C SER A 230 -37.21 1.94 -3.12
N TRP A 231 -37.45 0.83 -2.43
CA TRP A 231 -38.62 -0.01 -2.68
C TRP A 231 -39.95 0.71 -2.43
N ALA A 232 -40.05 1.50 -1.35
CA ALA A 232 -41.24 2.30 -1.06
C ALA A 232 -41.53 3.34 -2.17
N ASN A 233 -40.49 3.80 -2.87
CA ASN A 233 -40.60 4.68 -4.03
C ASN A 233 -40.75 3.93 -5.37
N MET A 234 -40.94 2.60 -5.34
CA MET A 234 -41.01 1.72 -6.51
C MET A 234 -39.74 1.73 -7.38
N ASP A 235 -38.60 2.16 -6.83
CA ASP A 235 -37.30 2.16 -7.49
C ASP A 235 -36.58 0.83 -7.21
N VAL A 236 -36.89 -0.17 -8.02
CA VAL A 236 -36.43 -1.56 -7.86
C VAL A 236 -34.95 -1.71 -8.14
N ASP A 237 -34.42 -0.99 -9.13
CA ASP A 237 -33.01 -1.06 -9.50
C ASP A 237 -32.14 -0.51 -8.37
N ARG A 238 -32.54 0.63 -7.77
CA ARG A 238 -31.84 1.18 -6.61
C ARG A 238 -32.00 0.31 -5.37
N ALA A 239 -33.15 -0.30 -5.16
CA ALA A 239 -33.33 -1.27 -4.08
C ALA A 239 -32.38 -2.47 -4.24
N ALA A 240 -32.23 -2.99 -5.47
CA ALA A 240 -31.30 -4.06 -5.80
C ALA A 240 -29.84 -3.64 -5.58
N GLU A 241 -29.48 -2.41 -5.93
CA GLU A 241 -28.13 -1.88 -5.69
C GLU A 241 -27.76 -1.90 -4.20
N TYR A 242 -28.67 -1.44 -3.33
CA TYR A 242 -28.46 -1.48 -1.88
C TYR A 242 -28.41 -2.91 -1.35
N LEU A 243 -29.33 -3.77 -1.78
CA LEU A 243 -29.34 -5.19 -1.36
C LEU A 243 -28.07 -5.93 -1.81
N GLY A 244 -27.51 -5.59 -2.96
CA GLY A 244 -26.28 -6.19 -3.50
C GLY A 244 -25.03 -5.86 -2.68
N LYS A 245 -25.07 -4.79 -1.87
CA LYS A 245 -24.00 -4.40 -0.96
C LYS A 245 -24.03 -5.19 0.36
N ILE A 246 -25.14 -5.86 0.68
CA ILE A 246 -25.29 -6.65 1.90
C ILE A 246 -24.69 -8.05 1.69
N THR A 247 -23.77 -8.43 2.55
CA THR A 247 -23.07 -9.72 2.51
C THR A 247 -23.58 -10.69 3.60
N PRO A 248 -23.42 -12.02 3.44
CA PRO A 248 -23.94 -13.01 4.40
C PRO A 248 -23.42 -12.92 5.84
N ASP A 249 -22.30 -12.26 6.05
CA ASP A 249 -21.70 -11.99 7.36
C ASP A 249 -22.35 -10.81 8.10
N MET A 250 -23.07 -9.94 7.39
CA MET A 250 -23.80 -8.83 7.99
C MET A 250 -25.05 -9.30 8.74
N GLN A 251 -25.31 -8.71 9.92
CA GLN A 251 -26.44 -9.11 10.77
C GLN A 251 -27.83 -9.06 10.08
N CYS A 252 -28.05 -8.12 9.16
CA CYS A 252 -29.33 -7.93 8.46
C CYS A 252 -29.48 -8.81 7.21
N TYR A 253 -28.54 -9.70 6.91
CA TYR A 253 -28.60 -10.49 5.68
C TYR A 253 -29.93 -11.24 5.52
N LYS A 254 -30.46 -11.81 6.62
CA LYS A 254 -31.75 -12.50 6.61
C LYS A 254 -32.91 -11.57 6.23
N GLU A 255 -32.94 -10.37 6.79
CA GLU A 255 -34.00 -9.38 6.57
C GLU A 255 -33.91 -8.78 5.15
N ALA A 256 -32.69 -8.56 4.67
CA ALA A 256 -32.41 -8.17 3.30
C ALA A 256 -32.86 -9.24 2.30
N SER A 257 -32.60 -10.52 2.59
CA SER A 257 -33.07 -11.64 1.76
C SER A 257 -34.59 -11.68 1.70
N GLN A 258 -35.27 -11.46 2.82
CA GLN A 258 -36.73 -11.40 2.86
C GLN A 258 -37.27 -10.23 2.02
N LEU A 259 -36.63 -9.06 2.09
CA LEU A 259 -37.01 -7.92 1.24
C LEU A 259 -36.78 -8.22 -0.25
N ALA A 260 -35.65 -8.83 -0.61
CA ALA A 260 -35.39 -9.26 -1.98
C ALA A 260 -36.48 -10.23 -2.48
N ASP A 261 -36.86 -11.22 -1.68
CA ASP A 261 -37.92 -12.18 -2.04
C ASP A 261 -39.27 -11.46 -2.25
N GLN A 262 -39.61 -10.49 -1.39
CA GLN A 262 -40.83 -9.67 -1.52
C GLN A 262 -40.84 -8.87 -2.83
N ILE A 263 -39.73 -8.21 -3.16
CA ILE A 263 -39.58 -7.45 -4.42
C ILE A 263 -39.73 -8.39 -5.62
N THR A 264 -39.09 -9.57 -5.60
CA THR A 264 -39.20 -10.57 -6.67
C THR A 264 -40.65 -10.96 -6.92
N GLN A 265 -41.37 -11.33 -5.85
CA GLN A 265 -42.76 -11.77 -5.94
C GLN A 265 -43.66 -10.68 -6.51
N LYS A 266 -43.45 -9.43 -6.08
CA LYS A 266 -44.21 -8.29 -6.58
C LYS A 266 -43.92 -8.01 -8.07
N GLN A 267 -42.66 -8.04 -8.48
CA GLN A 267 -42.28 -7.87 -9.90
C GLN A 267 -42.89 -8.95 -10.80
N ILE A 268 -42.87 -10.22 -10.36
CA ILE A 268 -43.52 -11.32 -11.10
C ILE A 268 -45.02 -11.07 -11.21
N ALA A 269 -45.68 -10.66 -10.12
CA ALA A 269 -47.11 -10.38 -10.11
C ALA A 269 -47.49 -9.21 -11.03
N ASP A 270 -46.63 -8.20 -11.17
CA ASP A 270 -46.84 -7.04 -12.02
C ASP A 270 -46.50 -7.31 -13.51
N GLY A 271 -46.20 -8.56 -13.88
CA GLY A 271 -45.91 -8.97 -15.25
C GLY A 271 -44.52 -8.57 -15.73
N ALA A 272 -43.66 -8.05 -14.84
CA ALA A 272 -42.25 -7.83 -15.12
C ALA A 272 -41.55 -9.19 -15.20
N ASN A 273 -41.55 -9.76 -16.41
CA ASN A 273 -40.83 -11.00 -16.66
C ASN A 273 -39.34 -10.76 -16.40
N VAL A 274 -38.85 -11.41 -15.34
CA VAL A 274 -37.46 -11.74 -15.06
C VAL A 274 -36.61 -10.69 -14.31
N TRP A 275 -37.07 -10.19 -13.16
CA TRP A 275 -36.13 -9.64 -12.15
C TRP A 275 -35.22 -10.77 -11.64
N GLN A 276 -33.93 -10.77 -12.01
CA GLN A 276 -32.97 -11.86 -11.71
C GLN A 276 -32.04 -11.57 -10.52
N PHE A 277 -32.38 -10.59 -9.68
CA PHE A 277 -31.52 -10.22 -8.57
C PHE A 277 -31.32 -11.42 -7.62
N LYS A 278 -30.05 -11.69 -7.29
CA LYS A 278 -29.66 -12.72 -6.32
C LYS A 278 -28.68 -12.09 -5.35
N MET A 279 -28.97 -12.22 -4.07
CA MET A 279 -28.03 -11.87 -3.02
C MET A 279 -26.83 -12.82 -3.01
N LYS A 280 -25.68 -12.31 -2.58
CA LYS A 280 -24.45 -13.09 -2.40
C LYS A 280 -24.69 -14.21 -1.38
N LYS A 281 -24.11 -15.40 -1.60
CA LYS A 281 -24.14 -16.53 -0.67
C LYS A 281 -22.72 -17.05 -0.44
N TYR A 282 -22.44 -17.56 0.76
CA TYR A 282 -21.17 -18.22 1.09
C TYR A 282 -21.43 -19.71 1.28
N ASP A 283 -20.53 -20.55 0.76
CA ASP A 283 -20.77 -21.99 0.66
C ASP A 283 -20.28 -22.74 1.93
N ASP A 284 -19.34 -22.19 2.69
CA ASP A 284 -18.87 -22.76 3.96
C ASP A 284 -18.47 -21.71 5.02
N SER A 285 -18.09 -22.14 6.24
CA SER A 285 -17.69 -21.25 7.34
C SER A 285 -16.23 -20.78 7.28
N ILE A 286 -15.32 -21.54 6.66
CA ILE A 286 -13.89 -21.20 6.55
C ILE A 286 -13.69 -20.10 5.51
N GLU A 287 -14.54 -20.07 4.49
CA GLU A 287 -14.65 -19.02 3.50
C GLU A 287 -15.03 -17.69 4.16
N LYS A 288 -15.90 -17.70 5.18
CA LYS A 288 -16.34 -16.48 5.87
C LYS A 288 -15.20 -15.74 6.56
N ASP A 289 -14.37 -16.45 7.33
CA ASP A 289 -13.26 -15.82 8.05
C ASP A 289 -12.23 -15.23 7.08
N LYS A 290 -11.92 -15.95 5.99
CA LYS A 290 -11.03 -15.46 4.93
C LYS A 290 -11.62 -14.24 4.22
N MET A 291 -12.91 -14.25 3.94
CA MET A 291 -13.61 -13.15 3.28
C MET A 291 -13.71 -11.92 4.18
N MET A 292 -13.92 -12.09 5.48
CA MET A 292 -13.92 -10.99 6.44
C MET A 292 -12.55 -10.30 6.51
N ILE A 293 -11.48 -11.09 6.60
CA ILE A 293 -10.10 -10.56 6.53
C ILE A 293 -9.86 -9.82 5.20
N GLN A 294 -10.36 -10.36 4.09
CA GLN A 294 -10.24 -9.70 2.79
C GLN A 294 -11.04 -8.40 2.74
N ALA A 295 -12.24 -8.36 3.30
CA ALA A 295 -13.08 -7.18 3.35
C ALA A 295 -12.48 -6.08 4.26
N VAL A 296 -11.91 -6.46 5.40
CA VAL A 296 -11.11 -5.56 6.25
C VAL A 296 -10.02 -4.87 5.44
N LYS A 297 -9.25 -5.65 4.66
CA LYS A 297 -8.19 -5.14 3.79
C LYS A 297 -8.72 -4.21 2.70
N GLU A 298 -9.82 -4.57 2.04
CA GLU A 298 -10.42 -3.77 0.98
C GLU A 298 -10.90 -2.42 1.50
N VAL A 299 -11.53 -2.39 2.67
CA VAL A 299 -11.96 -1.14 3.32
C VAL A 299 -10.76 -0.26 3.64
N ALA A 300 -9.74 -0.81 4.30
CA ALA A 300 -8.51 -0.07 4.62
C ALA A 300 -7.80 0.45 3.36
N LYS A 301 -7.74 -0.36 2.29
CA LYS A 301 -7.15 0.04 0.99
C LYS A 301 -7.93 1.16 0.32
N SER A 302 -9.25 1.05 0.33
CA SER A 302 -10.14 2.09 -0.22
C SER A 302 -9.93 3.40 0.53
N TRP A 303 -9.88 3.36 1.86
CA TRP A 303 -9.58 4.53 2.68
C TRP A 303 -8.19 5.09 2.39
N ALA A 304 -7.16 4.25 2.30
CA ALA A 304 -5.81 4.66 1.96
C ALA A 304 -5.72 5.41 0.62
N TYR A 305 -6.55 5.03 -0.36
CA TYR A 305 -6.54 5.62 -1.69
C TYR A 305 -7.38 6.90 -1.78
N TRP A 306 -8.59 6.89 -1.22
CA TRP A 306 -9.58 7.96 -1.39
C TRP A 306 -9.66 8.92 -0.19
N GLY A 307 -9.47 8.40 1.03
CA GLY A 307 -9.70 9.12 2.27
C GLY A 307 -8.45 9.56 3.01
N ALA A 308 -7.30 8.91 2.78
CA ALA A 308 -6.07 9.18 3.52
C ALA A 308 -5.28 10.40 3.01
N ALA A 309 -5.67 10.99 1.88
CA ALA A 309 -4.98 12.14 1.29
C ALA A 309 -4.75 13.32 2.29
N PRO A 310 -5.68 13.64 3.21
CA PRO A 310 -5.45 14.67 4.24
C PRO A 310 -4.49 14.24 5.36
N TYR A 311 -4.25 12.95 5.55
CA TYR A 311 -3.45 12.40 6.66
C TYR A 311 -1.98 12.24 6.28
N PHE A 312 -1.68 12.01 5.01
CA PHE A 312 -0.30 12.02 4.53
C PHE A 312 0.17 13.47 4.37
N ASN A 313 0.95 13.95 5.33
CA ASN A 313 1.59 15.25 5.21
C ASN A 313 2.79 15.14 4.27
N TRP A 314 2.54 15.37 2.98
CA TRP A 314 3.57 15.48 1.95
C TRP A 314 4.38 16.77 2.02
N ASP A 315 4.14 17.59 3.04
CA ASP A 315 5.05 18.66 3.39
C ASP A 315 6.26 18.12 4.12
N TRP A 316 7.33 17.90 3.36
CA TRP A 316 8.63 17.48 3.89
C TRP A 316 9.45 18.65 4.44
N SER A 317 8.91 19.87 4.46
CA SER A 317 9.64 21.08 4.88
C SER A 317 10.28 20.93 6.26
N TRP A 318 9.68 20.18 7.18
CA TRP A 318 10.24 19.91 8.52
C TRP A 318 11.66 19.32 8.52
N ILE A 319 12.08 18.70 7.41
CA ILE A 319 13.44 18.16 7.20
C ILE A 319 14.36 19.17 6.53
N TYR A 320 13.79 20.08 5.73
CA TYR A 320 14.51 21.07 4.94
C TYR A 320 14.54 22.47 5.58
N ILE A 321 13.94 22.66 6.76
CA ILE A 321 14.07 23.90 7.53
C ILE A 321 15.55 24.08 7.87
N LYS A 322 16.16 25.11 7.27
CA LYS A 322 17.47 25.62 7.66
C LYS A 322 17.39 26.05 9.13
N LYS A 323 17.97 25.26 10.03
CA LYS A 323 18.42 25.76 11.33
C LYS A 323 19.68 26.59 11.13
#